data_AF-A0A1Z9PKD4-F1
#
_entry.id   AF-A0A1Z9PKD4-F1
#
_cell.length_a   1.000
_cell.length_b   1.000
_cell.length_c   1.000
_cell.angle_alpha   90.00
_cell.angle_beta   90.00
_cell.angle_gamma   90.00
#
_symmetry.space_group_name_H-M   'P 1'
#
loop_
_entity.id
_entity.type
_entity.pdbx_description
1 polymer ?
#
loop_
_entity_poly.entity_id
_entity_poly.type
_entity_poly.pdbx_seq_one_letter_code
_entity_poly.pdbx_strand_id
1 'polypeptide(L)' 'MDKQFIRSLLPLVNDKTSMDLLQTYADARISQHLNQMSMEKDMERVKRIQGAVAELRRITTLRDEIITGAE' A
#
# COMPACT_ATOMS: atom_id res chain seq x y z
N MET A 1 -8.42 9.33 -9.19
CA MET A 1 -8.21 10.40 -8.18
C MET A 1 -8.13 11.71 -8.92
N ASP A 2 -8.78 12.77 -8.42
CA ASP A 2 -8.65 14.09 -9.07
C ASP A 2 -7.29 14.73 -8.76
N LYS A 3 -6.92 15.75 -9.55
CA LYS A 3 -5.61 16.41 -9.44
C LYS A 3 -5.41 17.15 -8.11
N GLN A 4 -6.50 17.61 -7.49
CA GLN A 4 -6.44 18.33 -6.21
C GLN A 4 -6.11 17.36 -5.07
N PHE A 5 -6.74 16.19 -5.07
CA PHE A 5 -6.46 15.10 -4.13
C PHE A 5 -5.02 14.61 -4.26
N ILE A 6 -4.53 14.36 -5.49
CA ILE A 6 -3.14 13.93 -5.71
C ILE A 6 -2.15 14.95 -5.14
N ARG A 7 -2.37 16.25 -5.41
CA ARG A 7 -1.51 17.31 -4.88
C ARG A 7 -1.56 17.41 -3.36
N SER A 8 -2.70 17.10 -2.74
CA SER A 8 -2.84 17.08 -1.27
C SER A 8 -1.98 15.99 -0.60
N LEU A 9 -1.56 14.96 -1.34
CA LEU A 9 -0.71 13.87 -0.86
C LEU A 9 0.79 14.16 -0.99
N LEU A 10 1.19 15.21 -1.72
CA LEU A 10 2.61 15.58 -1.87
C LEU A 10 3.37 15.74 -0.56
N PRO A 11 2.83 16.35 0.51
CA PRO A 11 3.53 16.46 1.79
C PRO A 11 3.82 15.09 2.42
N LEU A 12 2.90 14.13 2.26
CA LEU A 12 3.06 12.78 2.78
C LEU A 12 4.16 12.02 2.04
N VAL A 13 4.13 12.04 0.70
CA VAL A 13 5.07 11.23 -0.11
C VAL A 13 6.46 11.85 -0.25
N ASN A 14 6.60 13.15 0.03
CA ASN A 14 7.89 13.84 0.01
C ASN A 14 8.62 13.80 1.36
N ASP A 15 7.93 13.51 2.46
CA ASP A 15 8.58 13.29 3.74
C ASP A 15 9.15 11.88 3.83
N LYS A 16 10.50 11.78 3.82
CA LYS A 16 11.19 10.49 3.80
C LYS A 16 10.86 9.64 5.02
N THR A 17 10.84 10.24 6.22
CA THR A 17 10.56 9.51 7.46
C THR A 17 9.16 8.91 7.46
N SER A 18 8.16 9.68 7.01
CA SER A 18 6.78 9.21 6.88
C SER A 18 6.66 8.07 5.87
N MET A 19 7.32 8.18 4.71
CA MET A 19 7.33 7.11 3.70
C MET A 19 8.03 5.84 4.19
N ASP A 20 9.17 5.97 4.87
CA ASP A 20 9.90 4.83 5.44
C ASP A 20 9.04 4.10 6.51
N LEU A 21 8.33 4.86 7.35
CA LEU A 21 7.39 4.31 8.34
C LEU A 21 6.18 3.64 7.66
N LEU A 22 5.62 4.26 6.63
CA LEU A 22 4.48 3.71 5.88
C LEU A 22 4.86 2.42 5.17
N GLN A 23 6.06 2.35 4.58
CA GLN A 23 6.60 1.14 3.97
C GLN A 23 6.80 0.03 5.00
N THR A 24 7.43 0.35 6.14
CA THR A 24 7.62 -0.60 7.25
C THR A 24 6.29 -1.17 7.74
N TYR A 25 5.28 -0.31 7.89
CA TYR A 25 3.93 -0.75 8.26
C TYR A 25 3.30 -1.66 7.20
N ALA A 26 3.41 -1.29 5.92
CA ALA A 26 2.90 -2.09 4.81
C ALA A 26 3.53 -3.49 4.79
N ASP A 27 4.85 -3.58 4.95
CA ASP A 27 5.59 -4.84 4.96
C ASP A 27 5.19 -5.74 6.13
N ALA A 28 5.01 -5.16 7.33
CA ALA A 28 4.51 -5.87 8.49
C ALA A 28 3.09 -6.43 8.26
N ARG A 29 2.20 -5.63 7.66
CA ARG A 29 0.84 -6.05 7.32
C ARG A 29 0.79 -7.11 6.22
N ILE A 30 1.62 -6.99 5.19
CA ILE A 30 1.76 -8.01 4.14
C ILE A 30 2.21 -9.32 4.77
N SER A 31 3.24 -9.29 5.62
CA SER A 31 3.73 -10.49 6.34
C SER A 31 2.61 -11.16 7.15
N GLN A 32 1.82 -10.37 7.89
CA GLN A 32 0.68 -10.89 8.64
C GLN A 32 -0.38 -11.54 7.73
N HIS A 33 -0.72 -10.90 6.61
CA HIS A 33 -1.69 -11.42 5.67
C HIS A 33 -1.20 -12.70 4.96
N LEU A 34 0.07 -12.76 4.58
CA LEU A 34 0.66 -13.97 3.99
C LEU A 34 0.64 -15.15 4.98
N ASN A 35 0.91 -14.90 6.26
CA ASN A 35 0.79 -15.91 7.31
C ASN A 35 -0.67 -16.38 7.46
N GLN A 36 -1.64 -15.47 7.47
CA GLN A 36 -3.06 -15.86 7.53
C GLN A 36 -3.48 -16.69 6.31
N MET A 37 -3.02 -16.28 5.12
CA MET A 37 -3.34 -16.95 3.87
C MET A 37 -2.80 -18.38 3.81
N SER A 38 -1.62 -18.65 4.40
CA SER A 38 -1.03 -20.00 4.39
C SER A 38 -1.80 -21.02 5.23
N MET A 39 -2.64 -20.55 6.17
CA MET A 39 -3.45 -21.39 7.05
C MET A 39 -4.93 -21.43 6.63
N GLU A 40 -5.32 -20.61 5.67
CA GLU A 40 -6.71 -20.46 5.23
C GLU A 40 -7.14 -21.59 4.28
N LYS A 41 -8.33 -22.14 4.52
CA LYS A 41 -8.89 -23.26 3.74
C LYS A 41 -9.98 -22.81 2.78
N ASP A 42 -10.65 -21.70 3.09
CA ASP A 42 -11.64 -21.10 2.22
C ASP A 42 -10.96 -20.27 1.12
N MET A 43 -11.05 -20.74 -0.13
CA MET A 43 -10.43 -20.07 -1.28
C MET A 43 -11.00 -18.68 -1.56
N GLU A 44 -12.24 -18.39 -1.19
CA GLU A 44 -12.79 -17.04 -1.31
C GLU A 44 -12.17 -16.09 -0.28
N ARG A 45 -11.80 -16.61 0.91
CA ARG A 45 -11.02 -15.84 1.90
C ARG A 45 -9.59 -15.62 1.43
N VAL A 46 -8.95 -16.63 0.83
CA VAL A 46 -7.63 -16.49 0.21
C VAL A 46 -7.62 -15.37 -0.82
N LYS A 47 -8.58 -15.34 -1.75
CA LYS A 47 -8.70 -14.26 -2.76
C LYS A 47 -8.83 -12.88 -2.13
N ARG A 48 -9.63 -12.74 -1.07
CA ARG A 48 -9.76 -11.47 -0.35
C ARG A 48 -8.45 -11.03 0.30
N ILE A 49 -7.70 -11.96 0.90
CA ILE A 49 -6.39 -11.68 1.49
C ILE A 49 -5.39 -11.27 0.41
N GLN A 50 -5.39 -11.92 -0.75
CA GLN A 50 -4.55 -11.54 -1.89
C GLN A 50 -4.86 -10.12 -2.37
N GLY A 51 -6.13 -9.73 -2.44
CA GLY A 51 -6.54 -8.36 -2.77
C GLY A 51 -6.00 -7.34 -1.77
N ALA A 52 -6.06 -7.64 -0.46
CA ALA A 52 -5.49 -6.78 0.57
C ALA A 52 -3.96 -6.64 0.45
N VAL A 53 -3.26 -7.75 0.15
CA VAL A 53 -1.81 -7.73 -0.10
C VAL A 53 -1.47 -6.90 -1.34
N ALA A 54 -2.25 -7.02 -2.42
CA ALA A 54 -2.05 -6.26 -3.64
C ALA A 54 -2.18 -4.75 -3.38
N GLU A 55 -3.20 -4.33 -2.62
CA GLU A 55 -3.37 -2.91 -2.29
C GLU A 55 -2.24 -2.39 -1.39
N LEU A 56 -1.81 -3.17 -0.39
CA LEU A 56 -0.67 -2.78 0.45
C LEU A 56 0.63 -2.64 -0.36
N ARG A 57 0.83 -3.48 -1.38
CA ARG A 57 1.99 -3.36 -2.27
C ARG A 57 1.99 -2.08 -3.10
N ARG A 58 0.85 -1.42 -3.32
CA ARG A 58 0.82 -0.11 -4.00
C ARG A 58 1.49 1.00 -3.20
N ILE A 59 1.70 0.81 -1.90
CA ILE A 59 2.44 1.77 -1.07
C ILE A 59 3.88 1.95 -1.58
N THR A 60 4.50 0.91 -2.16
CA THR A 60 5.88 0.98 -2.67
C THR A 60 6.01 1.93 -3.87
N THR A 61 4.96 2.04 -4.68
CA THR A 61 4.91 2.89 -5.89
C THR A 61 4.17 4.20 -5.64
N LEU A 62 3.59 4.39 -4.46
CA LEU A 62 2.74 5.54 -4.13
C LEU A 62 3.45 6.88 -4.38
N ARG A 63 4.73 6.99 -4.00
CA ARG A 63 5.49 8.23 -4.19
C ARG A 63 5.59 8.61 -5.67
N ASP A 64 5.98 7.66 -6.51
CA ASP A 64 6.18 7.90 -7.94
C ASP A 64 4.83 8.20 -8.61
N GLU A 65 3.78 7.45 -8.26
CA GLU A 65 2.42 7.70 -8.75
C GLU A 65 1.91 9.11 -8.43
N ILE A 66 2.17 9.61 -7.21
CA ILE A 66 1.75 10.94 -6.78
C ILE A 66 2.58 12.04 -7.43
N ILE A 67 3.90 11.86 -7.61
CA ILE A 67 4.76 12.82 -8.30
C ILE A 67 4.31 12.95 -9.76
N THR A 68 4.18 11.83 -10.49
CA THR A 68 3.72 11.83 -11.89
C THR A 68 2.30 12.38 -12.04
N GLY A 69 1.41 12.11 -11.08
CA GLY A 69 0.03 12.63 -11.13
C GLY A 69 -0.12 14.10 -10.73
N ALA A 70 0.89 14.69 -10.06
CA ALA A 70 0.86 16.08 -9.63
C ALA A 70 1.33 17.06 -10.72
N GLU A 71 2.19 16.59 -11.63
CA GLU A 71 2.60 17.26 -12.87
C GLU A 71 1.37 17.61 -13.74
#